data_AF-A0A7R6YXW4-F1
#
_entry.id   AF-A0A7R6YXW4-F1
#
_cell.length_a   1.000
_cell.length_b   1.000
_cell.length_c   1.000
_cell.angle_alpha   90.00
_cell.angle_beta   90.00
_cell.angle_gamma   90.00
#
_symmetry.space_group_name_H-M   'P 1'
#
loop_
_entity.id
_entity.type
_entity.pdbx_description
1 polymer ?
#
loop_
_entity_poly.entity_id
_entity_poly.type
_entity_poly.pdbx_seq_one_letter_code
_entity_poly.pdbx_strand_id
1 'polypeptide(L)'
;MKKSGSKEGAGGGTPSQSIDARINELGDWRGEMLARVRTLIKQADPEVVEEWKWRGVPVWEHAGIICTGETYKNVVKMTFAKGASLEDPFWPLQLQPRRQHQARHRHP
;
A
#
# COMPACT_ATOMS: atom_id res chain seq x y z
N MET A 1 -19.50 3.80 -23.45
CA MET A 1 -19.63 2.75 -22.41
C MET A 1 -20.05 3.42 -21.11
N LYS A 2 -21.06 2.88 -20.43
CA LYS A 2 -21.75 3.49 -19.28
C LYS A 2 -20.84 3.50 -18.04
N LYS A 3 -20.60 4.68 -17.48
CA LYS A 3 -19.90 4.89 -16.19
C LYS A 3 -20.91 4.53 -15.07
N SER A 4 -20.79 3.33 -14.51
CA SER A 4 -21.60 2.93 -13.35
C SER A 4 -21.05 3.63 -12.11
N GLY A 5 -21.82 4.58 -11.59
CA GLY A 5 -21.50 5.34 -10.39
C GLY A 5 -21.39 4.44 -9.16
N SER A 6 -20.30 4.62 -8.41
CA SER A 6 -20.15 4.08 -7.07
C SER A 6 -20.82 5.02 -6.08
N LYS A 7 -21.60 4.42 -5.19
CA LYS A 7 -22.62 5.05 -4.33
C LYS A 7 -21.95 5.71 -3.12
N GLU A 8 -22.40 6.93 -2.84
CA GLU A 8 -21.93 7.87 -1.82
C GLU A 8 -21.81 7.25 -0.41
N GLY A 9 -20.62 7.35 0.17
CA GLY A 9 -20.40 7.24 1.61
C GLY A 9 -20.74 8.58 2.27
N ALA A 10 -21.51 8.54 3.35
CA ALA A 10 -22.04 9.70 4.04
C ALA A 10 -20.96 10.71 4.46
N GLY A 11 -21.12 11.95 3.97
CA GLY A 11 -20.20 13.09 4.14
C GLY A 11 -19.89 13.65 2.75
N GLY A 12 -20.60 14.69 2.31
CA GLY A 12 -20.66 15.17 0.92
C GLY A 12 -19.39 15.78 0.31
N GLY A 13 -18.23 15.20 0.57
CA GLY A 13 -16.95 15.54 -0.06
C GLY A 13 -16.52 14.49 -1.08
N THR A 14 -15.55 14.85 -1.92
CA THR A 14 -14.89 13.91 -2.84
C THR A 14 -14.10 12.86 -2.05
N PRO A 15 -13.79 11.69 -2.65
CA PRO A 15 -12.93 10.69 -2.00
C PRO A 15 -11.60 11.27 -1.50
N SER A 16 -10.97 12.15 -2.30
CA SER A 16 -9.75 12.86 -1.91
C SER A 16 -9.92 13.65 -0.62
N GLN A 17 -11.04 14.35 -0.46
CA GLN A 17 -11.35 15.12 0.75
C GLN A 17 -11.61 14.21 1.95
N SER A 18 -12.21 13.04 1.76
CA SER A 18 -12.36 12.05 2.83
C SER A 18 -11.01 11.50 3.30
N ILE A 19 -10.08 11.26 2.36
CA ILE A 19 -8.71 10.85 2.68
C ILE A 19 -7.95 11.99 3.40
N ASP A 20 -8.09 13.24 2.95
CA ASP A 20 -7.52 14.41 3.64
C ASP A 20 -8.04 14.52 5.07
N ALA A 21 -9.36 14.42 5.26
CA ALA A 21 -9.99 14.45 6.57
C ALA A 21 -9.46 13.33 7.47
N ARG A 22 -9.29 12.11 6.93
CA ARG A 22 -8.75 10.98 7.68
C ARG A 22 -7.30 11.17 8.10
N ILE A 23 -6.46 11.71 7.22
CA ILE A 23 -5.07 12.03 7.54
C ILE A 23 -5.01 13.05 8.69
N ASN A 24 -5.84 14.10 8.61
CA ASN A 24 -5.90 15.14 9.64
C ASN A 24 -6.45 14.62 10.98
N GLU A 25 -7.48 13.76 10.94
CA GLU A 25 -8.09 13.15 12.14
C GLU A 25 -7.09 12.31 12.94
N LEU A 26 -6.17 11.61 12.28
CA LEU A 26 -5.20 10.74 12.95
C LEU A 26 -4.26 11.51 13.89
N GLY A 27 -3.88 12.75 13.53
CA GLY A 27 -3.12 13.67 14.39
C GLY A 27 -1.73 13.18 14.85
N ASP A 28 -1.24 12.05 14.34
CA ASP A 28 0.03 11.44 14.71
C ASP A 28 0.77 10.87 13.49
N TRP A 29 1.87 10.14 13.72
CA TRP A 29 2.74 9.57 12.69
C TRP A 29 2.00 8.71 11.65
N ARG A 30 0.84 8.15 11.99
CA ARG A 30 0.04 7.33 11.06
C ARG A 30 -0.56 8.19 9.97
N GLY A 31 -1.01 9.40 10.31
CA GLY A 31 -1.48 10.40 9.35
C GLY A 31 -0.36 10.82 8.40
N GLU A 32 0.81 11.15 8.96
CA GLU A 32 2.01 11.51 8.18
C GLU A 32 2.44 10.39 7.22
N MET A 33 2.45 9.15 7.71
CA MET A 33 2.80 7.98 6.89
C MET A 33 1.76 7.73 5.79
N LEU A 34 0.47 7.82 6.10
CA LEU A 34 -0.61 7.65 5.11
C LEU A 34 -0.53 8.74 4.03
N ALA A 35 -0.25 9.99 4.41
CA ALA A 35 -0.03 11.09 3.47
C ALA A 35 1.17 10.82 2.56
N ARG A 36 2.30 10.37 3.13
CA ARG A 36 3.49 10.01 2.38
C ARG A 36 3.22 8.90 1.37
N VAL A 37 2.54 7.83 1.77
CA VAL A 37 2.17 6.73 0.88
C VAL A 37 1.26 7.21 -0.24
N ARG A 38 0.25 8.03 0.08
CA ARG A 38 -0.63 8.64 -0.92
C ARG A 38 0.15 9.45 -1.96
N THR A 39 1.11 10.27 -1.53
CA THR A 39 1.99 11.02 -2.44
C THR A 39 2.77 10.08 -3.35
N LEU A 40 3.36 9.01 -2.80
CA LEU A 40 4.11 8.03 -3.60
C LEU A 40 3.23 7.32 -4.62
N ILE A 41 1.99 6.96 -4.27
CA ILE A 41 1.05 6.31 -5.20
C ILE A 41 0.75 7.25 -6.37
N LYS A 42 0.44 8.53 -6.11
CA LYS A 42 0.17 9.52 -7.17
C LYS A 42 1.38 9.86 -8.03
N GLN A 43 2.59 9.74 -7.47
CA GLN A 43 3.83 9.90 -8.24
C GLN A 43 4.10 8.70 -9.14
N ALA A 44 3.84 7.49 -8.64
CA ALA A 44 4.02 6.25 -9.40
C ALA A 44 2.97 6.08 -10.51
N ASP A 45 1.74 6.54 -10.26
CA ASP A 45 0.63 6.49 -11.20
C ASP A 45 -0.17 7.82 -11.16
N PRO A 46 0.14 8.77 -12.06
CA PRO A 46 -0.53 10.08 -12.09
C PRO A 46 -2.03 10.01 -12.43
N GLU A 47 -2.49 8.92 -13.06
CA GLU A 47 -3.89 8.72 -13.45
C GLU A 47 -4.70 7.94 -12.40
N VAL A 48 -4.07 7.61 -11.27
CA VAL A 48 -4.73 6.87 -10.18
C VAL A 48 -5.97 7.60 -9.67
N VAL A 49 -7.05 6.85 -9.51
CA VAL A 49 -8.31 7.34 -8.92
C VAL A 49 -8.30 7.03 -7.43
N GLU A 50 -8.58 8.05 -6.64
CA GLU A 50 -8.79 7.92 -5.20
C GLU A 50 -10.25 7.59 -4.93
N GLU A 51 -10.47 6.60 -4.09
CA GLU A 51 -11.78 6.11 -3.71
C GLU A 51 -11.89 5.99 -2.18
N TRP A 52 -13.12 6.12 -1.68
CA TRP A 52 -13.43 6.02 -0.26
C TRP A 52 -14.44 4.89 -0.05
N LYS A 53 -13.96 3.73 0.39
CA LYS A 53 -14.76 2.50 0.44
C LYS A 53 -14.90 1.99 1.87
N TRP A 54 -15.83 1.05 2.04
CA TRP A 54 -16.03 0.27 3.27
C TRP A 54 -16.03 1.08 4.58
N ARG A 55 -16.73 2.24 4.56
CA ARG A 55 -16.93 3.11 5.72
C ARG A 55 -15.62 3.62 6.36
N GLY A 56 -14.60 3.93 5.57
CA GLY A 56 -13.42 4.59 6.14
C GLY A 56 -12.08 4.26 5.51
N VAL A 57 -12.08 3.49 4.41
CA VAL A 57 -10.85 2.94 3.85
C VAL A 57 -10.48 3.71 2.57
N PRO A 58 -9.34 4.43 2.58
CA PRO A 58 -8.67 4.87 1.37
C PRO A 58 -8.40 3.70 0.43
N VAL A 59 -8.83 3.82 -0.82
CA VAL A 59 -8.56 2.87 -1.90
C VAL A 59 -8.01 3.63 -3.10
N TRP A 60 -7.01 3.06 -3.77
CA TRP A 60 -6.45 3.58 -5.01
C TRP A 60 -6.67 2.60 -6.15
N GLU A 61 -7.20 3.10 -7.26
CA GLU A 61 -7.62 2.30 -8.40
C GLU A 61 -7.13 2.89 -9.72
N HIS A 62 -6.63 2.03 -10.60
CA HIS A 62 -6.43 2.34 -12.02
C HIS A 62 -6.70 1.05 -12.79
N ALA A 63 -7.79 1.03 -13.57
CA ALA A 63 -8.30 -0.18 -14.23
C ALA A 63 -8.56 -1.36 -13.25
N GLY A 64 -8.91 -1.04 -12.00
CA GLY A 64 -9.13 -1.98 -10.90
C GLY A 64 -8.41 -1.54 -9.62
N ILE A 65 -8.69 -2.21 -8.51
CA ILE A 65 -8.03 -1.92 -7.22
C ILE A 65 -6.53 -2.21 -7.32
N ILE A 66 -5.71 -1.20 -7.08
CA ILE A 66 -4.27 -1.35 -6.89
C ILE A 66 -4.02 -1.76 -5.44
N CYS A 67 -4.42 -0.89 -4.51
CA CYS A 67 -4.20 -1.11 -3.08
C CYS A 67 -5.19 -0.37 -2.18
N THR A 68 -5.25 -0.80 -0.92
CA THR A 68 -5.98 -0.16 0.18
C THR A 68 -4.99 0.41 1.19
N GLY A 69 -5.38 1.48 1.90
CA GLY A 69 -4.57 2.12 2.95
C GLY A 69 -5.32 2.21 4.26
N GLU A 70 -5.08 1.28 5.17
CA GLU A 70 -5.77 1.19 6.45
C GLU A 70 -4.84 1.60 7.60
N THR A 71 -5.39 2.26 8.61
CA THR A 71 -4.64 2.67 9.80
C THR A 71 -5.15 1.97 11.04
N TYR A 72 -4.25 1.34 11.78
CA TYR A 72 -4.53 0.69 13.06
C TYR A 72 -3.77 1.40 14.19
N LYS A 73 -3.85 0.88 15.42
CA LYS A 73 -3.18 1.48 16.59
C LYS A 73 -1.68 1.70 16.37
N ASN A 74 -1.00 0.69 15.82
CA ASN A 74 0.46 0.65 15.75
C ASN A 74 1.01 0.48 14.32
N VAL A 75 0.15 0.37 13.32
CA VAL A 75 0.57 0.10 11.93
C VAL A 75 -0.27 0.90 10.94
N VAL A 76 0.37 1.29 9.83
CA VAL A 76 -0.30 1.65 8.59
C VAL A 76 -0.18 0.43 7.67
N LYS A 77 -1.32 -0.18 7.32
CA LYS A 77 -1.39 -1.41 6.52
C LYS A 77 -1.74 -1.05 5.08
N MET A 78 -0.90 -1.51 4.16
CA MET A 78 -1.17 -1.47 2.73
C MET A 78 -1.50 -2.87 2.23
N THR A 79 -2.66 -3.05 1.59
CA THR A 79 -3.03 -4.32 0.96
C THR A 79 -3.05 -4.15 -0.54
N PHE A 80 -2.19 -4.89 -1.27
CA PHE A 80 -2.15 -4.86 -2.73
C PHE A 80 -2.98 -6.01 -3.30
N ALA A 81 -3.98 -5.70 -4.12
CA ALA A 81 -4.92 -6.71 -4.63
C ALA A 81 -4.24 -7.79 -5.49
N LYS A 82 -3.16 -7.44 -6.20
CA LYS A 82 -2.35 -8.35 -7.02
C LYS A 82 -0.88 -8.37 -6.58
N GLY A 83 -0.60 -8.07 -5.31
CA GLY A 83 0.78 -7.93 -4.82
C GLY A 83 1.63 -9.19 -5.01
N ALA A 84 1.05 -10.38 -4.81
CA ALA A 84 1.74 -11.65 -4.98
C ALA A 84 2.06 -12.01 -6.44
N SER A 85 1.52 -11.28 -7.41
CA SER A 85 1.82 -11.47 -8.84
C SER A 85 3.04 -10.67 -9.29
N LEU A 86 3.57 -9.77 -8.45
CA LEU A 86 4.79 -9.03 -8.73
C LEU A 86 6.01 -9.96 -8.56
N GLU A 87 6.91 -9.93 -9.52
CA GLU A 87 8.20 -10.59 -9.40
C GLU A 87 9.00 -9.96 -8.26
N ASP A 88 9.54 -10.78 -7.36
CA ASP A 88 10.40 -10.30 -6.28
C ASP A 88 11.81 -10.00 -6.84
N PRO A 89 12.25 -8.73 -6.86
CA PRO A 89 13.55 -8.35 -7.41
C PRO A 89 14.74 -8.94 -6.62
N PHE A 90 14.52 -9.43 -5.40
CA PHE A 90 15.56 -10.03 -4.55
C PHE A 90 15.47 -11.56 -4.43
N TRP A 91 14.48 -12.18 -5.07
CA TRP A 91 14.37 -13.64 -5.19
C TRP A 91 15.68 -14.32 -5.63
N PRO A 92 16.48 -13.77 -6.58
CA PRO A 92 17.72 -14.42 -7.02
C PRO A 92 18.83 -14.41 -5.96
N LEU A 93 18.79 -13.54 -4.94
CA LEU A 93 19.88 -13.36 -3.99
C LEU A 93 19.80 -14.28 -2.76
N GLN A 94 18.64 -14.89 -2.48
CA GLN A 94 18.46 -15.79 -1.33
C GLN A 94 18.90 -17.23 -1.59
N LEU A 95 19.15 -17.62 -2.85
CA LEU A 95 19.60 -18.97 -3.22
C LEU A 95 21.14 -19.12 -3.28
N GLN A 96 21.90 -18.19 -2.69
CA GLN A 96 23.34 -18.42 -2.47
C GLN A 96 23.48 -19.58 -1.47
N PRO A 97 24.04 -20.75 -1.86
CA PRO A 97 24.23 -21.85 -0.93
C PRO A 97 25.09 -21.34 0.22
N ARG A 98 24.59 -21.44 1.46
CA ARG A 98 25.38 -21.17 2.66
C ARG A 98 26.65 -22.02 2.55
N ARG A 99 27.79 -21.38 2.26
CA ARG A 99 29.10 -22.05 2.31
C ARG A 99 29.23 -22.61 3.72
N GLN A 100 28.97 -23.90 3.88
CA GLN A 100 29.37 -24.60 5.08
C GLN A 100 30.89 -24.50 5.11
N HIS A 101 31.42 -23.71 6.05
CA HIS A 101 32.83 -23.76 6.38
C HIS A 101 33.12 -25.14 6.96
N GLN A 102 33.45 -26.09 6.09
CA GLN A 102 34.06 -27.33 6.50
C GLN A 102 35.51 -26.99 6.84
N ALA A 103 35.72 -26.62 8.11
CA ALA A 103 37.04 -26.55 8.71
C ALA A 103 37.65 -27.95 8.64
N ARG A 104 38.46 -28.20 7.60
CA ARG A 104 39.40 -29.32 7.59
C ARG A 104 40.45 -29.00 8.64
N HIS A 105 40.24 -29.51 9.85
CA HIS A 105 41.29 -29.65 10.84
C HIS A 105 42.42 -30.47 10.22
N ARG A 106 43.50 -29.78 9.85
CA ARG A 106 44.83 -30.35 9.68
C ARG A 106 45.48 -30.36 11.06
N HIS A 107 45.96 -31.53 11.49
CA HIS A 107 47.29 -31.79 12.07
C HIS A 107 47.26 -33.04 12.98
N PRO A 108 48.41 -33.68 13.23
CA PRO A 108 49.63 -33.86 12.41
C PRO A 108 49.76 -35.28 11.83
#